data_AF-A0A1H4DQ95-F1
#
_entry.id   AF-A0A1H4DQ95-F1
#
_cell.length_a   1.000
_cell.length_b   1.000
_cell.length_c   1.000
_cell.angle_alpha   90.00
_cell.angle_beta   90.00
_cell.angle_gamma   90.00
#
_symmetry.space_group_name_H-M   'P 1'
#
loop_
_entity.id
_entity.type
_entity.pdbx_description
1 polymer ?
#
loop_
_entity_poly.entity_id
_entity_poly.type
_entity_poly.pdbx_seq_one_letter_code
_entity_poly.pdbx_strand_id
1 'polypeptide(L)'
;MSPNSNDMMAERRYPIGIQTFSEIIREGYLYVDKTDLVWQLAHYAKFIFMSRPRRFGKSLLTSTLESYFQGKKDLFEGLKIVEMEKDWEQYPVVRLDLSLAKGQGSAEDLKATLMWLLRPFTELYGKCEDEFSPGKVLNGIMQRAYEQTGKQVVVIVDEYDAPLLEVLHEEDTLADKRMVMQEFYQPLKANERIVKFCFITGITKFSQLSIFSTINNLTNVTMDSMFANICGITENELATVLKEDVERLAQLNGTTADVMHEQLKQKYDGYHFTKDSTDIYNPFSLLKAFQQRELNNYWFESGTPTFLINQLRFFKTDITSLDSLEVFSSDFDQPTENMKDALPLLYQSGYLTIKDYDRDSQLYTLAIPNQEVRVGYIDGLLPVYTGLAARDVKACFALKFWRALKQHDANLAMKEMQAYLASIPYVEGFKQKLHEVATAEGFYEYTMYLIFSMLNFYVRTQVKCAGGRTDMVVWMPDAVYVFELKVNGTAKEALEQIDEKGYAIPYQTENKRVVKVGVKFNADTRTIEDWQISE
;
A
#
# COMPACT_ATOMS: atom_id res chain seq x y z
N MET A 1 48.21 8.64 -25.63
CA MET A 1 47.12 9.56 -25.30
C MET A 1 46.13 8.80 -24.46
N SER A 2 46.32 8.87 -23.14
CA SER A 2 45.43 8.33 -22.13
C SER A 2 44.11 9.12 -22.19
N PRO A 3 42.93 8.50 -22.17
CA PRO A 3 41.68 9.24 -22.04
C PRO A 3 41.68 9.92 -20.67
N ASN A 4 41.46 11.23 -20.67
CA ASN A 4 41.36 12.03 -19.46
C ASN A 4 40.31 11.47 -18.50
N SER A 5 40.77 11.08 -17.33
CA SER A 5 40.00 10.69 -16.15
C SER A 5 39.33 11.90 -15.46
N ASN A 6 38.67 12.76 -16.23
CA ASN A 6 38.11 14.02 -15.73
C ASN A 6 36.67 14.30 -16.18
N ASP A 7 35.96 13.30 -16.71
CA ASP A 7 34.50 13.35 -16.88
C ASP A 7 33.85 12.59 -15.71
N MET A 8 34.11 13.05 -14.48
CA MET A 8 33.20 12.77 -13.37
C MET A 8 31.90 13.50 -13.70
N MET A 9 31.01 12.83 -14.44
CA MET A 9 29.63 13.28 -14.61
C MET A 9 29.09 13.66 -13.23
N ALA A 10 28.67 14.92 -13.07
CA ALA A 10 28.23 15.46 -11.79
C ALA A 10 27.23 14.51 -11.14
N GLU A 11 27.49 14.12 -9.89
CA GLU A 11 26.66 13.15 -9.17
C GLU A 11 25.25 13.75 -8.99
N ARG A 12 24.24 13.12 -9.62
CA ARG A 12 22.85 13.61 -9.59
C ARG A 12 22.35 13.57 -8.14
N ARG A 13 21.89 14.72 -7.62
CA ARG A 13 21.38 14.83 -6.24
C ARG A 13 19.91 14.43 -6.19
N TYR A 14 19.57 13.44 -5.38
CA TYR A 14 18.18 12.99 -5.19
C TYR A 14 17.54 13.64 -3.96
N PRO A 15 16.31 14.17 -4.04
CA PRO A 15 15.64 14.86 -2.92
C PRO A 15 15.03 13.88 -1.90
N ILE A 16 15.85 12.98 -1.33
CA ILE A 16 15.37 12.00 -0.34
C ILE A 16 15.10 12.69 0.99
N GLY A 17 13.84 12.79 1.37
CA GLY A 17 13.40 13.48 2.59
C GLY A 17 13.24 14.99 2.44
N ILE A 18 13.52 15.54 1.25
CA ILE A 18 13.34 16.96 0.95
C ILE A 18 12.00 17.12 0.24
N GLN A 19 11.10 17.89 0.85
CA GLN A 19 9.74 18.12 0.33
C GLN A 19 9.51 19.59 -0.04
N THR A 20 10.51 20.45 0.19
CA THR A 20 10.45 21.87 -0.11
C THR A 20 10.80 22.12 -1.56
N PHE A 21 9.83 22.51 -2.38
CA PHE A 21 10.02 22.73 -3.82
C PHE A 21 11.15 23.73 -4.10
N SER A 22 11.20 24.86 -3.38
CA SER A 22 12.24 25.87 -3.57
C SER A 22 13.65 25.35 -3.27
N GLU A 23 13.79 24.44 -2.31
CA GLU A 23 15.09 23.85 -1.95
C GLU A 23 15.54 22.90 -3.05
N ILE A 24 14.63 22.05 -3.54
CA ILE A 24 14.90 21.14 -4.67
C ILE A 24 15.43 21.91 -5.87
N ILE A 25 14.76 22.99 -6.27
CA ILE A 25 15.15 23.79 -7.43
C ILE A 25 16.47 24.55 -7.18
N ARG A 26 16.59 25.27 -6.05
CA ARG A 26 17.77 26.13 -5.79
C ARG A 26 19.05 25.33 -5.55
N GLU A 27 18.95 24.15 -4.95
CA GLU A 27 20.10 23.30 -4.68
C GLU A 27 20.42 22.31 -5.82
N GLY A 28 19.66 22.35 -6.91
CA GLY A 28 19.89 21.51 -8.09
C GLY A 28 19.64 20.02 -7.84
N TYR A 29 18.66 19.69 -6.98
CA TYR A 29 18.17 18.32 -6.86
C TYR A 29 17.36 17.92 -8.09
N LEU A 30 17.30 16.61 -8.35
CA LEU A 30 16.40 16.06 -9.36
C LEU A 30 14.95 16.48 -9.07
N TYR A 31 14.31 17.09 -10.07
CA TYR A 31 12.89 17.38 -10.08
C TYR A 31 12.27 16.82 -11.37
N VAL A 32 11.23 16.00 -11.24
CA VAL A 32 10.44 15.49 -12.36
C VAL A 32 9.29 16.46 -12.59
N ASP A 33 9.31 17.16 -13.72
CA ASP A 33 8.42 18.30 -13.96
C ASP A 33 6.97 17.92 -14.28
N LYS A 34 6.09 18.25 -13.34
CA LYS A 34 4.62 18.10 -13.39
C LYS A 34 3.88 19.42 -13.22
N THR A 35 4.55 20.53 -13.48
CA THR A 35 4.02 21.87 -13.21
C THR A 35 2.87 22.25 -14.16
N ASP A 36 2.76 21.59 -15.31
CA ASP A 36 1.57 21.62 -16.17
C ASP A 36 0.31 21.13 -15.43
N LEU A 37 0.41 20.01 -14.70
CA LEU A 37 -0.70 19.49 -13.89
C LEU A 37 -0.99 20.38 -12.68
N VAL A 38 0.01 21.04 -12.10
CA VAL A 38 -0.17 22.03 -11.03
C VAL A 38 -1.02 23.21 -11.54
N TRP A 39 -0.71 23.72 -12.73
CA TRP A 39 -1.48 24.79 -13.36
C TRP A 39 -2.92 24.35 -13.66
N GLN A 40 -3.10 23.15 -14.21
CA GLN A 40 -4.43 22.59 -14.48
C GLN A 40 -5.24 22.45 -13.20
N LEU A 41 -4.64 21.91 -12.13
CA LEU A 41 -5.29 21.75 -10.83
C LEU A 41 -5.74 23.10 -10.26
N ALA A 42 -4.88 24.12 -10.33
CA ALA A 42 -5.17 25.46 -9.85
C ALA A 42 -6.35 26.14 -10.58
N HIS A 43 -6.62 25.74 -11.83
CA HIS A 43 -7.69 26.28 -12.67
C HIS A 43 -8.91 25.36 -12.80
N TYR A 44 -8.84 24.14 -12.27
CA TYR A 44 -9.89 23.13 -12.39
C TYR A 44 -11.08 23.41 -11.47
N ALA A 45 -10.80 23.57 -10.18
CA ALA A 45 -11.82 23.82 -9.17
C ALA A 45 -11.24 24.62 -7.99
N LYS A 46 -12.12 25.28 -7.27
CA LYS A 46 -11.74 26.16 -6.15
C LYS A 46 -11.39 25.40 -4.87
N PHE A 47 -12.18 24.39 -4.52
CA PHE A 47 -11.97 23.55 -3.35
C PHE A 47 -11.67 22.14 -3.84
N ILE A 48 -10.44 21.68 -3.62
CA ILE A 48 -9.95 20.41 -4.15
C ILE A 48 -9.48 19.53 -3.01
N PHE A 49 -9.86 18.26 -3.11
CA PHE A 49 -9.35 17.20 -2.27
C PHE A 49 -8.67 16.12 -3.09
N MET A 50 -7.49 15.69 -2.64
CA MET A 50 -6.77 14.57 -3.24
C MET A 50 -6.18 13.67 -2.16
N SER A 51 -6.50 12.38 -2.19
CA SER A 51 -5.79 11.37 -1.39
C SER A 51 -4.79 10.60 -2.25
N ARG A 52 -3.60 10.35 -1.70
CA ARG A 52 -2.60 9.44 -2.28
C ARG A 52 -1.89 8.70 -1.15
N PRO A 53 -1.34 7.49 -1.40
CA PRO A 53 -0.55 6.78 -0.40
C PRO A 53 0.65 7.60 0.09
N ARG A 54 1.23 7.15 1.21
CA ARG A 54 2.44 7.78 1.78
C ARG A 54 3.58 7.78 0.77
N ARG A 55 4.40 8.84 0.82
CA ARG A 55 5.64 8.96 0.01
C ARG A 55 5.45 9.04 -1.51
N PHE A 56 4.25 9.42 -1.98
CA PHE A 56 3.98 9.69 -3.40
C PHE A 56 4.26 11.14 -3.85
N GLY A 57 4.76 12.00 -2.97
CA GLY A 57 5.08 13.39 -3.32
C GLY A 57 3.98 14.41 -3.04
N LYS A 58 2.97 14.07 -2.22
CA LYS A 58 1.91 15.02 -1.80
C LYS A 58 2.48 16.30 -1.20
N SER A 59 3.44 16.20 -0.27
CA SER A 59 4.05 17.35 0.39
C SER A 59 4.93 18.20 -0.53
N LEU A 60 5.54 17.56 -1.54
CA LEU A 60 6.20 18.29 -2.62
C LEU A 60 5.18 19.05 -3.47
N LEU A 61 4.05 18.44 -3.80
CA LEU A 61 2.95 19.10 -4.51
C LEU A 61 2.39 20.28 -3.72
N THR A 62 2.17 20.15 -2.41
CA THR A 62 1.71 21.28 -1.55
C THR A 62 2.72 22.42 -1.51
N SER A 63 4.02 22.12 -1.43
CA SER A 63 5.09 23.13 -1.51
C SER A 63 5.21 23.78 -2.90
N THR A 64 4.94 23.03 -3.96
CA THR A 64 4.93 23.55 -5.34
C THR A 64 3.75 24.51 -5.55
N LEU A 65 2.55 24.12 -5.11
CA LEU A 65 1.36 24.97 -5.12
C LEU A 65 1.57 26.26 -4.30
N GLU A 66 2.16 26.15 -3.12
CA GLU A 66 2.52 27.31 -2.31
C GLU A 66 3.43 28.28 -3.08
N SER A 67 4.49 27.77 -3.70
CA SER A 67 5.44 28.59 -4.46
C SER A 67 4.80 29.24 -5.68
N TYR A 68 3.90 28.52 -6.36
CA TYR A 68 3.13 29.00 -7.50
C TYR A 68 2.22 30.17 -7.10
N PHE A 69 1.38 30.00 -6.08
CA PHE A 69 0.46 31.05 -5.62
C PHE A 69 1.16 32.23 -4.91
N GLN A 70 2.37 32.03 -4.39
CA GLN A 70 3.22 33.14 -3.92
C GLN A 70 3.84 33.95 -5.06
N GLY A 71 3.62 33.58 -6.34
CA GLY A 71 4.15 34.31 -7.49
C GLY A 71 5.66 34.17 -7.68
N LYS A 72 6.30 33.12 -7.12
CA LYS A 72 7.76 32.91 -7.17
C LYS A 72 8.22 32.38 -8.52
N LYS A 73 8.08 33.19 -9.58
CA LYS A 73 8.39 32.82 -10.97
C LYS A 73 9.81 32.31 -11.16
N ASP A 74 10.78 32.83 -10.39
CA ASP A 74 12.19 32.42 -10.41
C ASP A 74 12.37 30.92 -10.16
N LEU A 75 11.48 30.30 -9.36
CA LEU A 75 11.54 28.87 -9.05
C LEU A 75 11.02 27.97 -10.17
N PHE A 76 10.35 28.54 -11.17
CA PHE A 76 9.72 27.77 -12.24
C PHE A 76 10.40 27.95 -13.60
N GLU A 77 11.48 28.73 -13.68
CA GLU A 77 12.22 28.91 -14.93
C GLU A 77 12.67 27.56 -15.52
N GLY A 78 12.33 27.33 -16.79
CA GLY A 78 12.61 26.07 -17.48
C GLY A 78 11.61 24.93 -17.22
N LEU A 79 10.57 25.16 -16.41
CA LEU A 79 9.48 24.22 -16.18
C LEU A 79 8.26 24.54 -17.07
N LYS A 80 7.44 23.53 -17.36
CA LYS A 80 6.28 23.61 -18.27
C LYS A 80 5.28 24.72 -17.91
N ILE A 81 5.07 24.98 -16.62
CA ILE A 81 4.10 26.00 -16.18
C ILE A 81 4.41 27.41 -16.67
N VAL A 82 5.67 27.72 -16.97
CA VAL A 82 6.06 29.07 -17.46
C VAL A 82 5.44 29.37 -18.82
N GLU A 83 5.17 28.36 -19.64
CA GLU A 83 4.49 28.53 -20.94
C GLU A 83 2.98 28.74 -20.77
N MET A 84 2.41 28.34 -19.63
CA MET A 84 0.98 28.35 -19.34
C MET A 84 0.56 29.56 -18.52
N GLU A 85 1.34 29.90 -17.48
CA GLU A 85 1.08 31.01 -16.56
C GLU A 85 1.69 32.33 -17.07
N LYS A 86 0.84 33.34 -17.26
CA LYS A 86 1.25 34.65 -17.79
C LYS A 86 1.30 35.74 -16.74
N ASP A 87 0.39 35.70 -15.77
CA ASP A 87 0.16 36.83 -14.87
C ASP A 87 1.05 36.75 -13.62
N TRP A 88 1.38 35.52 -13.16
CA TRP A 88 2.22 35.27 -11.99
C TRP A 88 1.79 36.11 -10.77
N GLU A 89 0.47 36.25 -10.59
CA GLU A 89 -0.07 37.03 -9.49
C GLU A 89 0.31 36.44 -8.13
N GLN A 90 0.67 37.32 -7.20
CA GLN A 90 0.95 36.94 -5.82
C GLN A 90 -0.34 36.96 -4.98
N TYR A 91 -0.58 35.86 -4.28
CA TYR A 91 -1.68 35.68 -3.34
C TYR A 91 -1.16 35.42 -1.92
N PRO A 92 -1.87 35.85 -0.86
CA PRO A 92 -1.59 35.38 0.49
C PRO A 92 -1.87 33.88 0.60
N VAL A 93 -0.86 33.11 1.03
CA VAL A 93 -0.94 31.65 1.17
C VAL A 93 -0.89 31.25 2.65
N VAL A 94 -1.89 30.48 3.09
CA VAL A 94 -1.94 29.82 4.39
C VAL A 94 -1.70 28.32 4.17
N ARG A 95 -0.45 27.89 4.31
CA ARG A 95 -0.06 26.48 4.23
C ARG A 95 0.03 25.87 5.64
N LEU A 96 -0.63 24.74 5.83
CA LEU A 96 -0.69 24.02 7.10
C LEU A 96 -0.27 22.58 6.88
N ASP A 97 0.61 22.09 7.75
CA ASP A 97 1.00 20.68 7.82
C ASP A 97 0.46 20.08 9.12
N LEU A 98 -0.57 19.24 8.99
CA LEU A 98 -1.25 18.62 10.13
C LEU A 98 -0.56 17.35 10.62
N SER A 99 0.55 16.92 10.01
CA SER A 99 1.41 15.87 10.54
C SER A 99 1.95 16.22 11.94
N LEU A 100 2.12 17.52 12.22
CA LEU A 100 2.52 18.08 13.51
C LEU A 100 1.43 17.97 14.60
N ALA A 101 0.18 17.75 14.19
CA ALA A 101 -0.97 17.53 15.08
C ALA A 101 -1.31 16.05 15.27
N LYS A 102 -0.40 15.15 14.90
CA LYS A 102 -0.48 13.71 15.14
C LYS A 102 -0.23 13.37 16.61
N GLY A 103 -0.80 12.26 17.11
CA GLY A 103 -0.50 11.73 18.45
C GLY A 103 -1.06 12.51 19.62
N GLN A 104 -1.95 13.48 19.39
CA GLN A 104 -2.54 14.27 20.48
C GLN A 104 -3.47 13.41 21.33
N GLY A 105 -3.32 13.43 22.65
CA GLY A 105 -4.08 12.56 23.56
C GLY A 105 -5.56 12.96 23.70
N SER A 106 -5.86 14.26 23.59
CA SER A 106 -7.21 14.81 23.77
C SER A 106 -7.60 15.79 22.66
N ALA A 107 -8.89 16.18 22.64
CA ALA A 107 -9.38 17.23 21.75
C ALA A 107 -8.83 18.62 22.13
N GLU A 108 -8.56 18.87 23.41
CA GLU A 108 -7.94 20.08 23.93
C GLU A 108 -6.50 20.22 23.44
N ASP A 109 -5.72 19.13 23.46
CA ASP A 109 -4.35 19.10 22.93
C ASP A 109 -4.33 19.36 21.43
N LEU A 110 -5.30 18.79 20.69
CA LEU A 110 -5.49 19.07 19.27
C LEU A 110 -5.79 20.56 19.03
N LYS A 111 -6.71 21.16 19.79
CA LYS A 111 -7.01 22.61 19.69
C LYS A 111 -5.75 23.44 19.94
N ALA A 112 -4.99 23.14 20.99
CA ALA A 112 -3.76 23.85 21.33
C ALA A 112 -2.72 23.76 20.22
N THR A 113 -2.57 22.58 19.61
CA THR A 113 -1.64 22.35 18.50
C THR A 113 -2.05 23.09 17.24
N LEU A 114 -3.35 23.07 16.88
CA LEU A 114 -3.87 23.86 15.76
C LEU A 114 -3.66 25.37 15.97
N MET A 115 -3.88 25.87 17.20
CA MET A 115 -3.60 27.26 17.55
C MET A 115 -2.11 27.60 17.40
N TRP A 116 -1.22 26.67 17.75
CA TRP A 116 0.22 26.83 17.56
C TRP A 116 0.61 26.87 16.08
N LEU A 117 0.04 26.00 15.24
CA LEU A 117 0.27 26.01 13.78
C LEU A 117 -0.16 27.32 13.11
N LEU A 118 -1.18 27.99 13.66
CA LEU A 118 -1.66 29.28 13.14
C LEU A 118 -0.80 30.47 13.58
N ARG A 119 0.10 30.30 14.56
CA ARG A 119 0.89 31.41 15.14
C ARG A 119 1.65 32.24 14.10
N PRO A 120 2.40 31.65 13.14
CA PRO A 120 3.13 32.43 12.15
C PRO A 120 2.22 33.36 11.33
N PHE A 121 1.00 32.91 11.05
CA PHE A 121 0.01 33.71 10.32
C PHE A 121 -0.63 34.79 11.20
N THR A 122 -0.83 34.51 12.50
CA THR A 122 -1.28 35.55 13.45
C THR A 122 -0.22 36.63 13.70
N GLU A 123 1.07 36.29 13.61
CA GLU A 123 2.16 37.26 13.69
C GLU A 123 2.20 38.14 12.43
N LEU A 124 1.91 37.55 11.25
CA LEU A 124 1.91 38.26 9.98
C LEU A 124 0.67 39.16 9.77
N TYR A 125 -0.52 38.63 10.04
CA TYR A 125 -1.79 39.32 9.75
C TYR A 125 -2.49 39.88 11.00
N GLY A 126 -1.99 39.59 12.20
CA GLY A 126 -2.61 39.97 13.47
C GLY A 126 -3.62 38.95 14.01
N LYS A 127 -4.08 39.17 15.24
CA LYS A 127 -5.07 38.36 15.98
C LYS A 127 -5.96 39.25 16.84
N CYS A 128 -7.26 38.98 16.87
CA CYS A 128 -8.20 39.64 17.80
C CYS A 128 -8.31 38.88 19.12
N GLU A 129 -8.67 39.58 20.20
CA GLU A 129 -8.76 39.00 21.55
C GLU A 129 -9.86 37.94 21.69
N ASP A 130 -10.91 37.99 20.86
CA ASP A 130 -12.06 37.08 20.88
C ASP A 130 -11.86 35.78 20.07
N GLU A 131 -10.69 35.62 19.44
CA GLU A 131 -10.30 34.45 18.65
C GLU A 131 -9.71 33.33 19.53
N PHE A 132 -10.58 32.67 20.28
CA PHE A 132 -10.21 31.63 21.25
C PHE A 132 -10.11 30.21 20.68
N SER A 133 -10.64 29.97 19.47
CA SER A 133 -10.64 28.64 18.85
C SER A 133 -9.91 28.62 17.51
N PRO A 134 -9.37 27.45 17.08
CA PRO A 134 -8.64 27.34 15.82
C PRO A 134 -9.42 27.86 14.61
N GLY A 135 -10.72 27.54 14.53
CA GLY A 135 -11.58 28.00 13.44
C GLY A 135 -11.74 29.53 13.43
N LYS A 136 -11.95 30.16 14.60
CA LYS A 136 -12.03 31.62 14.69
C LYS A 136 -10.73 32.31 14.31
N VAL A 137 -9.58 31.76 14.73
CA VAL A 137 -8.26 32.29 14.35
C VAL A 137 -8.04 32.16 12.85
N LEU A 138 -8.35 31.01 12.24
CA LEU A 138 -8.25 30.84 10.78
C LEU A 138 -9.15 31.82 10.03
N ASN A 139 -10.39 32.01 10.49
CA ASN A 139 -11.30 33.00 9.93
C ASN A 139 -10.71 34.42 9.96
N GLY A 140 -10.19 34.83 11.12
CA GLY A 140 -9.56 36.13 11.31
C GLY A 140 -8.33 36.33 10.41
N ILE A 141 -7.46 35.32 10.33
CA ILE A 141 -6.30 35.32 9.43
C ILE A 141 -6.74 35.56 7.98
N MET A 142 -7.73 34.81 7.49
CA MET A 142 -8.17 34.95 6.10
C MET A 142 -8.77 36.33 5.80
N GLN A 143 -9.63 36.84 6.69
CA GLN A 143 -10.23 38.16 6.54
C GLN A 143 -9.16 39.26 6.54
N ARG A 144 -8.24 39.24 7.52
CA ARG A 144 -7.17 40.25 7.60
C ARG A 144 -6.17 40.13 6.46
N ALA A 145 -5.83 38.93 6.02
CA ALA A 145 -4.98 38.73 4.84
C ALA A 145 -5.63 39.33 3.59
N TYR A 146 -6.94 39.13 3.40
CA TYR A 146 -7.69 39.74 2.31
C TYR A 146 -7.74 41.27 2.42
N GLU A 147 -8.03 41.82 3.60
CA GLU A 147 -8.10 43.27 3.85
C GLU A 147 -6.75 43.96 3.64
N GLN A 148 -5.66 43.37 4.10
CA GLN A 148 -4.31 43.95 4.03
C GLN A 148 -3.72 43.88 2.61
N THR A 149 -4.00 42.80 1.87
CA THR A 149 -3.40 42.58 0.54
C THR A 149 -4.31 42.98 -0.62
N GLY A 150 -5.63 43.07 -0.39
CA GLY A 150 -6.63 43.22 -1.44
C GLY A 150 -6.77 41.99 -2.36
N LYS A 151 -6.12 40.87 -2.01
CA LYS A 151 -6.07 39.64 -2.81
C LYS A 151 -6.75 38.51 -2.06
N GLN A 152 -7.41 37.63 -2.82
CA GLN A 152 -8.02 36.42 -2.28
C GLN A 152 -6.98 35.47 -1.67
N VAL A 153 -7.37 34.71 -0.65
CA VAL A 153 -6.49 33.85 0.15
C VAL A 153 -6.44 32.43 -0.40
N VAL A 154 -5.24 31.86 -0.48
CA VAL A 154 -5.00 30.47 -0.83
C VAL A 154 -4.79 29.67 0.45
N VAL A 155 -5.49 28.54 0.59
CA VAL A 155 -5.37 27.66 1.77
C VAL A 155 -4.90 26.28 1.32
N ILE A 156 -3.77 25.81 1.84
CA ILE A 156 -3.21 24.51 1.50
C ILE A 156 -3.05 23.72 2.79
N VAL A 157 -3.63 22.52 2.84
CA VAL A 157 -3.60 21.67 4.03
C VAL A 157 -3.04 20.30 3.66
N ASP A 158 -1.88 20.00 4.22
CA ASP A 158 -1.21 18.71 4.09
C ASP A 158 -1.51 17.81 5.30
N GLU A 159 -1.49 16.51 5.07
CA GLU A 159 -1.82 15.45 6.05
C GLU A 159 -3.07 15.74 6.91
N TYR A 160 -4.16 16.18 6.27
CA TYR A 160 -5.38 16.62 6.96
C TYR A 160 -6.00 15.57 7.92
N ASP A 161 -5.74 14.31 7.63
CA ASP A 161 -6.21 13.12 8.31
C ASP A 161 -5.34 12.73 9.51
N ALA A 162 -4.09 13.19 9.59
CA ALA A 162 -3.12 12.78 10.60
C ALA A 162 -3.62 12.86 12.05
N PRO A 163 -4.38 13.89 12.49
CA PRO A 163 -4.91 13.96 13.85
C PRO A 163 -5.93 12.87 14.21
N LEU A 164 -6.59 12.30 13.21
CA LEU A 164 -7.71 11.37 13.36
C LEU A 164 -7.31 9.92 13.10
N LEU A 165 -6.29 9.67 12.27
CA LEU A 165 -5.88 8.32 11.86
C LEU A 165 -5.60 7.39 13.04
N GLU A 166 -4.95 7.89 14.09
CA GLU A 166 -4.53 7.03 15.22
C GLU A 166 -5.68 6.62 16.13
N VAL A 167 -6.74 7.43 16.20
CA VAL A 167 -7.91 7.18 17.06
C VAL A 167 -9.10 6.61 16.29
N LEU A 168 -8.89 6.12 15.05
CA LEU A 168 -9.96 5.53 14.24
C LEU A 168 -10.68 4.34 14.91
N HIS A 169 -10.04 3.71 15.89
CA HIS A 169 -10.57 2.58 16.65
C HIS A 169 -11.22 3.00 17.99
N GLU A 170 -11.17 4.28 18.36
CA GLU A 170 -11.67 4.84 19.62
C GLU A 170 -12.82 5.80 19.33
N GLU A 171 -14.08 5.32 19.37
CA GLU A 171 -15.25 6.10 18.91
C GLU A 171 -15.43 7.43 19.66
N ASP A 172 -15.29 7.44 20.99
CA ASP A 172 -15.49 8.65 21.81
C ASP A 172 -14.42 9.72 21.50
N THR A 173 -13.14 9.33 21.52
CA THR A 173 -12.02 10.25 21.24
C THR A 173 -12.03 10.72 19.79
N LEU A 174 -12.45 9.86 18.86
CA LEU A 174 -12.64 10.22 17.46
C LEU A 174 -13.75 11.27 17.30
N ALA A 175 -14.87 11.13 18.01
CA ALA A 175 -15.98 12.09 17.95
C ALA A 175 -15.56 13.48 18.45
N ASP A 176 -14.87 13.56 19.59
CA ASP A 176 -14.42 14.82 20.15
C ASP A 176 -13.41 15.53 19.24
N LYS A 177 -12.40 14.81 18.74
CA LYS A 177 -11.41 15.38 17.81
C LYS A 177 -12.04 15.77 16.48
N ARG A 178 -13.02 15.01 15.99
CA ARG A 178 -13.76 15.34 14.77
C ARG A 178 -14.49 16.68 14.92
N MET A 179 -15.10 16.94 16.06
CA MET A 179 -15.76 18.23 16.33
C MET A 179 -14.78 19.41 16.24
N VAL A 180 -13.55 19.24 16.76
CA VAL A 180 -12.48 20.25 16.61
C VAL A 180 -12.12 20.47 15.15
N MET A 181 -11.97 19.40 14.37
CA MET A 181 -11.64 19.49 12.95
C MET A 181 -12.78 20.13 12.14
N GLN A 182 -14.04 19.81 12.42
CA GLN A 182 -15.21 20.44 11.79
C GLN A 182 -15.22 21.96 12.05
N GLU A 183 -15.03 22.36 13.31
CA GLU A 183 -14.95 23.77 13.70
C GLU A 183 -13.80 24.47 12.96
N PHE A 184 -12.64 23.81 12.86
CA PHE A 184 -11.45 24.35 12.22
C PHE A 184 -11.65 24.65 10.73
N TYR A 185 -12.36 23.79 9.99
CA TYR A 185 -12.59 23.95 8.55
C TYR A 185 -13.82 24.79 8.19
N GLN A 186 -14.75 25.01 9.13
CA GLN A 186 -15.96 25.83 8.92
C GLN A 186 -15.70 27.21 8.27
N PRO A 187 -14.63 27.95 8.63
CA PRO A 187 -14.31 29.24 8.01
C PRO A 187 -14.15 29.16 6.49
N LEU A 188 -13.66 28.06 5.93
CA LEU A 188 -13.42 27.95 4.49
C LEU A 188 -14.70 28.12 3.67
N LYS A 189 -15.83 27.61 4.19
CA LYS A 189 -17.16 27.79 3.58
C LYS A 189 -17.68 29.21 3.78
N ALA A 190 -17.59 29.74 4.99
CA ALA A 190 -18.08 31.08 5.33
C ALA A 190 -17.36 32.17 4.51
N ASN A 191 -16.09 31.92 4.18
CA ASN A 191 -15.20 32.83 3.48
C ASN A 191 -15.04 32.49 2.00
N GLU A 192 -15.98 31.76 1.40
CA GLU A 192 -15.89 31.33 0.00
C GLU A 192 -15.47 32.48 -0.92
N ARG A 193 -16.06 33.68 -0.78
CA ARG A 193 -15.77 34.84 -1.63
C ARG A 193 -14.32 35.33 -1.55
N ILE A 194 -13.68 35.21 -0.39
CA ILE A 194 -12.30 35.66 -0.20
C ILE A 194 -11.28 34.55 -0.41
N VAL A 195 -11.69 33.28 -0.50
CA VAL A 195 -10.78 32.18 -0.87
C VAL A 195 -10.54 32.21 -2.38
N LYS A 196 -9.28 32.10 -2.82
CA LYS A 196 -8.90 31.91 -4.24
C LYS A 196 -8.89 30.44 -4.59
N PHE A 197 -8.21 29.65 -3.77
CA PHE A 197 -7.94 28.24 -3.98
C PHE A 197 -7.77 27.55 -2.62
N CYS A 198 -8.35 26.36 -2.48
CA CYS A 198 -8.19 25.52 -1.31
C CYS A 198 -7.83 24.10 -1.73
N PHE A 199 -6.68 23.61 -1.27
CA PHE A 199 -6.21 22.26 -1.54
C PHE A 199 -6.00 21.50 -0.25
N ILE A 200 -6.64 20.34 -0.12
CA ILE A 200 -6.55 19.47 1.03
C ILE A 200 -6.07 18.10 0.58
N THR A 201 -5.02 17.59 1.21
CA THR A 201 -4.45 16.29 0.88
C THR A 201 -4.10 15.48 2.11
N GLY A 202 -4.08 14.16 1.93
CA GLY A 202 -3.86 13.17 2.98
C GLY A 202 -3.77 11.76 2.41
N ILE A 203 -3.82 10.78 3.30
CA ILE A 203 -3.81 9.36 2.92
C ILE A 203 -5.23 8.87 2.72
N THR A 204 -6.10 9.14 3.68
CA THR A 204 -7.45 8.59 3.72
C THR A 204 -8.50 9.57 3.21
N LYS A 205 -9.69 9.05 2.89
CA LYS A 205 -10.90 9.83 2.63
C LYS A 205 -11.78 9.80 3.87
N PHE A 206 -11.92 10.91 4.60
CA PHE A 206 -13.01 11.07 5.58
C PHE A 206 -14.24 11.60 4.85
N SER A 207 -15.46 11.23 5.28
CA SER A 207 -16.63 11.58 4.46
C SER A 207 -16.94 13.07 4.55
N GLN A 208 -17.61 13.53 3.50
CA GLN A 208 -18.22 14.85 3.48
C GLN A 208 -19.29 15.01 4.55
N LEU A 209 -19.75 13.98 5.27
CA LEU A 209 -20.67 14.12 6.39
C LEU A 209 -19.96 14.39 7.73
N SER A 210 -18.65 14.15 7.84
CA SER A 210 -17.95 14.13 9.13
C SER A 210 -16.95 15.24 9.38
N ILE A 211 -16.17 15.67 8.40
CA ILE A 211 -15.25 16.82 8.58
C ILE A 211 -15.64 17.94 7.64
N PHE A 212 -16.00 17.57 6.41
CA PHE A 212 -16.33 18.50 5.33
C PHE A 212 -17.84 18.68 5.13
N SER A 213 -18.68 18.32 6.11
CA SER A 213 -20.13 18.59 6.05
C SER A 213 -20.44 20.08 6.02
N THR A 214 -19.49 20.86 6.53
CA THR A 214 -19.47 22.31 6.43
C THR A 214 -19.06 22.78 5.03
N ILE A 215 -18.31 22.02 4.23
CA ILE A 215 -17.78 22.37 2.90
C ILE A 215 -18.36 21.43 1.82
N ASN A 216 -19.55 21.75 1.34
CA ASN A 216 -20.29 20.92 0.37
C ASN A 216 -19.84 21.08 -1.10
N ASN A 217 -18.80 21.87 -1.38
CA ASN A 217 -18.28 22.17 -2.70
C ASN A 217 -16.87 21.57 -2.95
N LEU A 218 -16.45 20.61 -2.12
CA LEU A 218 -15.14 19.96 -2.23
C LEU A 218 -15.13 18.96 -3.41
N THR A 219 -14.30 19.25 -4.41
CA THR A 219 -14.11 18.39 -5.59
C THR A 219 -13.03 17.35 -5.32
N ASN A 220 -13.40 16.07 -5.32
CA ASN A 220 -12.46 14.97 -5.09
C ASN A 220 -11.80 14.54 -6.40
N VAL A 221 -10.51 14.84 -6.57
CA VAL A 221 -9.73 14.51 -7.78
C VAL A 221 -8.94 13.21 -7.64
N THR A 222 -9.15 12.44 -6.56
CA THR A 222 -8.36 11.23 -6.28
C THR A 222 -8.44 10.20 -7.41
N MET A 223 -9.65 9.93 -7.91
CA MET A 223 -9.91 8.96 -8.97
C MET A 223 -10.08 9.63 -10.35
N ASP A 224 -9.76 10.92 -10.46
CA ASP A 224 -9.85 11.66 -11.73
C ASP A 224 -8.62 11.33 -12.59
N SER A 225 -8.86 10.83 -13.81
CA SER A 225 -7.82 10.45 -14.76
C SER A 225 -6.91 11.63 -15.14
N MET A 226 -7.41 12.87 -15.11
CA MET A 226 -6.61 14.07 -15.40
C MET A 226 -5.46 14.25 -14.41
N PHE A 227 -5.65 13.83 -13.15
CA PHE A 227 -4.68 14.01 -12.07
C PHE A 227 -4.12 12.68 -11.55
N ALA A 228 -4.29 11.58 -12.31
CA ALA A 228 -3.80 10.26 -11.93
C ALA A 228 -2.28 10.28 -11.67
N ASN A 229 -1.52 10.94 -12.56
CA ASN A 229 -0.06 11.01 -12.54
C ASN A 229 0.51 12.29 -11.88
N ILE A 230 -0.31 13.14 -11.22
CA ILE A 230 0.19 14.36 -10.55
C ILE A 230 1.20 14.06 -9.44
N CYS A 231 1.15 12.85 -8.89
CA CYS A 231 2.04 12.32 -7.86
C CYS A 231 2.60 10.97 -8.32
N GLY A 232 3.78 10.62 -7.84
CA GLY A 232 4.55 9.45 -8.30
C GLY A 232 5.42 9.72 -9.52
N ILE A 233 6.04 8.68 -10.07
CA ILE A 233 6.84 8.75 -11.31
C ILE A 233 6.20 7.80 -12.31
N THR A 234 5.94 8.24 -13.53
CA THR A 234 5.36 7.40 -14.59
C THR A 234 6.43 6.57 -15.29
N GLU A 235 6.02 5.49 -15.95
CA GLU A 235 6.91 4.71 -16.83
C GLU A 235 7.65 5.59 -17.86
N ASN A 236 6.94 6.55 -18.46
CA ASN A 236 7.56 7.46 -19.42
C ASN A 236 8.61 8.37 -18.76
N GLU A 237 8.38 8.83 -17.54
CA GLU A 237 9.34 9.64 -16.79
C GLU A 237 10.57 8.81 -16.36
N LEU A 238 10.38 7.53 -16.03
CA LEU A 238 11.47 6.59 -15.79
C LEU A 238 12.34 6.40 -17.04
N ALA A 239 11.71 6.19 -18.19
CA ALA A 239 12.38 5.94 -19.47
C ALA A 239 13.00 7.19 -20.12
N THR A 240 12.61 8.40 -19.70
CA THR A 240 13.11 9.66 -20.27
C THR A 240 13.94 10.46 -19.28
N VAL A 241 13.33 10.99 -18.22
CA VAL A 241 13.99 11.88 -17.23
C VAL A 241 15.05 11.15 -16.42
N LEU A 242 14.80 9.88 -16.09
CA LEU A 242 15.64 9.03 -15.25
C LEU A 242 16.48 8.01 -16.04
N LYS A 243 16.48 8.09 -17.36
CA LYS A 243 17.16 7.13 -18.24
C LYS A 243 18.63 6.92 -17.86
N GLU A 244 19.37 8.00 -17.66
CA GLU A 244 20.79 7.96 -17.28
C GLU A 244 21.00 7.31 -15.91
N ASP A 245 20.05 7.46 -14.99
CA ASP A 245 20.15 6.86 -13.65
C ASP A 245 19.88 5.36 -13.68
N VAL A 246 18.95 4.91 -14.54
CA VAL A 246 18.72 3.49 -14.82
C VAL A 246 19.96 2.87 -15.46
N GLU A 247 20.56 3.52 -16.46
CA GLU A 247 21.79 3.06 -17.12
C GLU A 247 22.96 2.97 -16.13
N ARG A 248 23.12 3.97 -15.26
CA ARG A 248 24.14 3.97 -14.21
C ARG A 248 23.94 2.85 -13.20
N LEU A 249 22.70 2.66 -12.73
CA LEU A 249 22.36 1.59 -11.79
C LEU A 249 22.61 0.20 -12.42
N ALA A 250 22.29 0.04 -13.71
CA ALA A 250 22.55 -1.19 -14.46
C ALA A 250 24.04 -1.51 -14.53
N GLN A 251 24.88 -0.52 -14.88
CA GLN A 251 26.34 -0.67 -14.92
C GLN A 251 26.92 -1.09 -13.57
N LEU A 252 26.46 -0.47 -12.47
CA LEU A 252 26.92 -0.79 -11.11
C LEU A 252 26.51 -2.19 -10.65
N ASN A 253 25.37 -2.70 -11.14
CA ASN A 253 24.86 -4.03 -10.81
C ASN A 253 25.27 -5.10 -11.84
N GLY A 254 26.14 -4.77 -12.81
CA GLY A 254 26.62 -5.71 -13.82
C GLY A 254 25.53 -6.24 -14.76
N THR A 255 24.50 -5.44 -15.03
CA THR A 255 23.37 -5.80 -15.88
C THR A 255 23.15 -4.79 -17.02
N THR A 256 22.22 -5.08 -17.93
CA THR A 256 21.83 -4.17 -19.01
C THR A 256 20.76 -3.17 -18.56
N ALA A 257 20.65 -2.03 -19.23
CA ALA A 257 19.63 -1.02 -18.91
C ALA A 257 18.21 -1.60 -18.98
N ASP A 258 17.91 -2.42 -19.99
CA ASP A 258 16.61 -3.08 -20.15
C ASP A 258 16.30 -4.02 -18.98
N VAL A 259 17.27 -4.82 -18.53
CA VAL A 259 17.08 -5.72 -17.38
C VAL A 259 16.92 -4.93 -16.08
N MET A 260 17.69 -3.86 -15.88
CA MET A 260 17.53 -3.00 -14.70
C MET A 260 16.18 -2.29 -14.70
N HIS A 261 15.71 -1.85 -15.86
CA HIS A 261 14.39 -1.26 -16.01
C HIS A 261 13.28 -2.24 -15.60
N GLU A 262 13.32 -3.48 -16.10
CA GLU A 262 12.38 -4.53 -15.70
C GLU A 262 12.47 -4.87 -14.19
N GLN A 263 13.67 -4.86 -13.62
CA GLN A 263 13.86 -5.06 -12.18
C GLN A 263 13.26 -3.92 -11.36
N LEU A 264 13.46 -2.66 -11.76
CA LEU A 264 12.83 -1.50 -11.14
C LEU A 264 11.32 -1.56 -11.27
N LYS A 265 10.81 -2.00 -12.42
CA LYS A 265 9.38 -2.23 -12.67
C LYS A 265 8.81 -3.24 -11.68
N GLN A 266 9.36 -4.44 -11.64
CA GLN A 266 8.92 -5.50 -10.72
C GLN A 266 9.02 -5.08 -9.23
N LYS A 267 10.01 -4.25 -8.90
CA LYS A 267 10.29 -3.84 -7.52
C LYS A 267 9.40 -2.69 -7.03
N TYR A 268 9.20 -1.65 -7.84
CA TYR A 268 8.67 -0.36 -7.40
C TYR A 268 7.46 0.16 -8.20
N ASP A 269 7.14 -0.42 -9.35
CA ASP A 269 6.00 -0.04 -10.20
C ASP A 269 4.66 -0.59 -9.67
N GLY A 270 3.58 -0.33 -10.41
CA GLY A 270 2.39 -1.17 -10.38
C GLY A 270 1.23 -0.50 -9.67
N TYR A 271 1.33 0.79 -9.36
CA TYR A 271 0.24 1.58 -8.80
C TYR A 271 -0.62 2.22 -9.89
N HIS A 272 -1.92 1.95 -9.81
CA HIS A 272 -2.95 2.63 -10.59
C HIS A 272 -3.95 3.29 -9.65
N PHE A 273 -4.22 4.59 -9.88
CA PHE A 273 -5.14 5.38 -9.08
C PHE A 273 -6.50 5.59 -9.74
N THR A 274 -6.65 5.16 -10.99
CA THR A 274 -7.89 5.26 -11.76
C THR A 274 -8.02 4.01 -12.64
N LYS A 275 -9.22 3.78 -13.19
CA LYS A 275 -9.49 2.67 -14.12
C LYS A 275 -8.58 2.66 -15.36
N ASP A 276 -8.18 3.83 -15.85
CA ASP A 276 -7.36 4.02 -17.05
C ASP A 276 -6.07 4.78 -16.64
N SER A 277 -5.36 4.27 -15.62
CA SER A 277 -4.14 4.88 -15.10
C SER A 277 -2.91 4.40 -15.89
N THR A 278 -1.93 5.29 -16.03
CA THR A 278 -0.58 4.87 -16.41
C THR A 278 0.10 4.16 -15.24
N ASP A 279 1.09 3.34 -15.55
CA ASP A 279 2.01 2.73 -14.58
C ASP A 279 2.70 3.82 -13.75
N ILE A 280 2.50 3.79 -12.43
CA ILE A 280 3.09 4.76 -11.49
C ILE A 280 3.97 4.05 -10.47
N TYR A 281 5.20 4.53 -10.37
CA TYR A 281 6.23 4.13 -9.43
C TYR A 281 6.15 4.94 -8.14
N ASN A 282 6.47 4.29 -7.01
CA ASN A 282 6.70 5.00 -5.76
C ASN A 282 7.98 5.85 -5.86
N PRO A 283 7.89 7.19 -5.76
CA PRO A 283 9.04 8.04 -6.02
C PRO A 283 10.08 7.95 -4.90
N PHE A 284 9.68 7.77 -3.65
CA PHE A 284 10.65 7.63 -2.56
C PHE A 284 11.49 6.37 -2.72
N SER A 285 10.86 5.21 -2.94
CA SER A 285 11.59 3.94 -3.09
C SER A 285 12.51 3.95 -4.31
N LEU A 286 11.99 4.44 -5.44
CA LEU A 286 12.75 4.54 -6.69
C LEU A 286 13.96 5.47 -6.56
N LEU A 287 13.77 6.69 -6.06
CA LEU A 287 14.87 7.64 -5.91
C LEU A 287 15.89 7.18 -4.86
N LYS A 288 15.44 6.49 -3.81
CA LYS A 288 16.34 5.92 -2.80
C LYS A 288 17.16 4.76 -3.36
N ALA A 289 16.59 3.95 -4.25
CA ALA A 289 17.33 2.92 -4.97
C ALA A 289 18.46 3.52 -5.81
N PHE A 290 18.20 4.62 -6.51
CA PHE A 290 19.26 5.32 -7.26
C PHE A 290 20.31 5.95 -6.36
N GLN A 291 19.90 6.57 -5.23
CA GLN A 291 20.84 7.16 -4.27
C GLN A 291 21.75 6.11 -3.62
N GLN A 292 21.18 4.99 -3.18
CA GLN A 292 21.92 3.91 -2.52
C GLN A 292 22.58 2.95 -3.50
N ARG A 293 22.24 3.05 -4.78
CA ARG A 293 22.74 2.21 -5.87
C ARG A 293 22.39 0.73 -5.71
N GLU A 294 21.29 0.43 -5.02
CA GLU A 294 20.82 -0.92 -4.70
C GLU A 294 19.29 -1.02 -4.84
N LEU A 295 18.81 -2.19 -5.26
CA LEU A 295 17.38 -2.53 -5.22
C LEU A 295 17.03 -3.13 -3.86
N ASN A 296 16.40 -2.35 -2.99
CA ASN A 296 16.00 -2.78 -1.65
C ASN A 296 14.53 -2.42 -1.31
N ASN A 297 14.06 -2.80 -0.12
CA ASN A 297 12.71 -2.52 0.36
C ASN A 297 12.70 -1.25 1.23
N TYR A 298 12.58 -0.10 0.58
CA TYR A 298 12.67 1.23 1.17
C TYR A 298 11.36 1.74 1.77
N TRP A 299 10.21 1.29 1.26
CA TRP A 299 8.90 1.76 1.68
C TRP A 299 8.61 1.47 3.17
N PHE A 300 9.14 0.36 3.72
CA PHE A 300 8.87 -0.10 5.08
C PHE A 300 9.92 0.28 6.14
N GLU A 301 11.05 0.91 5.76
CA GLU A 301 12.09 1.27 6.74
C GLU A 301 11.62 2.24 7.84
N SER A 302 10.48 2.94 7.66
CA SER A 302 9.87 3.77 8.71
C SER A 302 8.84 3.05 9.59
N GLY A 303 8.68 1.72 9.43
CA GLY A 303 7.71 0.91 10.14
C GLY A 303 6.30 0.94 9.54
N THR A 304 5.59 -0.18 9.66
CA THR A 304 4.16 -0.30 9.34
C THR A 304 3.36 0.65 10.24
N PRO A 305 2.44 1.46 9.70
CA PRO A 305 1.64 2.35 10.52
C PRO A 305 0.81 1.56 11.54
N THR A 306 0.95 1.89 12.82
CA THR A 306 0.22 1.28 13.94
C THR A 306 -1.30 1.37 13.75
N PHE A 307 -1.80 2.48 13.19
CA PHE A 307 -3.21 2.65 12.91
C PHE A 307 -3.75 1.56 11.97
N LEU A 308 -3.02 1.20 10.91
CA LEU A 308 -3.47 0.19 9.95
C LEU A 308 -3.55 -1.18 10.62
N ILE A 309 -2.56 -1.52 11.43
CA ILE A 309 -2.55 -2.77 12.21
C ILE A 309 -3.75 -2.82 13.15
N ASN A 310 -4.02 -1.73 13.88
CA ASN A 310 -5.16 -1.66 14.80
C ASN A 310 -6.49 -1.83 14.05
N GLN A 311 -6.65 -1.21 12.88
CA GLN A 311 -7.86 -1.35 12.07
C GLN A 311 -8.04 -2.74 11.48
N LEU A 312 -6.97 -3.37 10.99
CA LEU A 312 -7.04 -4.76 10.52
C LEU A 312 -7.50 -5.69 11.64
N ARG A 313 -6.96 -5.50 12.86
CA ARG A 313 -7.36 -6.30 14.04
C ARG A 313 -8.81 -6.05 14.43
N PHE A 314 -9.24 -4.79 14.38
CA PHE A 314 -10.62 -4.40 14.66
C PHE A 314 -11.61 -5.10 13.72
N PHE A 315 -11.34 -5.09 12.41
CA PHE A 315 -12.20 -5.73 11.41
C PHE A 315 -11.96 -7.24 11.24
N LYS A 316 -10.93 -7.81 11.89
CA LYS A 316 -10.50 -9.20 11.70
C LYS A 316 -10.30 -9.53 10.22
N THR A 317 -9.68 -8.60 9.49
CA THR A 317 -9.49 -8.71 8.04
C THR A 317 -8.76 -10.00 7.69
N ASP A 318 -9.28 -10.74 6.72
CA ASP A 318 -8.53 -11.83 6.12
C ASP A 318 -7.45 -11.23 5.20
N ILE A 319 -6.22 -11.34 5.66
CA ILE A 319 -5.08 -10.77 4.97
C ILE A 319 -4.47 -11.78 3.97
N THR A 320 -4.93 -13.04 3.96
CA THR A 320 -4.43 -14.09 3.05
C THR A 320 -5.04 -14.06 1.64
N SER A 321 -6.11 -13.30 1.44
CA SER A 321 -6.86 -13.18 0.18
C SER A 321 -6.56 -11.89 -0.61
N LEU A 322 -5.56 -11.10 -0.20
CA LEU A 322 -5.25 -9.78 -0.77
C LEU A 322 -4.54 -9.81 -2.15
N ASP A 323 -4.26 -11.00 -2.68
CA ASP A 323 -3.52 -11.16 -3.94
C ASP A 323 -4.37 -10.94 -5.20
N SER A 324 -5.70 -11.03 -5.09
CA SER A 324 -6.64 -10.66 -6.16
C SER A 324 -8.05 -10.56 -5.59
N LEU A 325 -8.58 -9.33 -5.53
CA LEU A 325 -9.92 -9.04 -5.03
C LEU A 325 -10.76 -8.39 -6.13
N GLU A 326 -11.89 -8.99 -6.48
CA GLU A 326 -12.87 -8.37 -7.37
C GLU A 326 -13.89 -7.59 -6.55
N VAL A 327 -13.95 -6.28 -6.75
CA VAL A 327 -14.75 -5.38 -5.93
C VAL A 327 -15.37 -4.26 -6.75
N PHE A 328 -16.46 -3.68 -6.25
CA PHE A 328 -17.01 -2.44 -6.81
C PHE A 328 -16.26 -1.23 -6.27
N SER A 329 -16.34 -0.11 -6.99
CA SER A 329 -15.75 1.16 -6.52
C SER A 329 -16.25 1.57 -5.13
N SER A 330 -17.50 1.23 -4.78
CA SER A 330 -18.07 1.53 -3.46
C SER A 330 -17.40 0.80 -2.30
N ASP A 331 -16.70 -0.30 -2.58
CA ASP A 331 -16.14 -1.15 -1.52
C ASP A 331 -14.78 -0.62 -1.04
N PHE A 332 -13.98 -0.03 -1.94
CA PHE A 332 -12.65 0.47 -1.63
C PHE A 332 -12.50 2.00 -1.73
N ASP A 333 -13.29 2.67 -2.57
CA ASP A 333 -13.24 4.13 -2.74
C ASP A 333 -14.24 4.87 -1.84
N GLN A 334 -14.41 4.36 -0.61
CA GLN A 334 -15.34 4.91 0.36
C GLN A 334 -14.64 5.62 1.53
N PRO A 335 -15.36 6.50 2.23
CA PRO A 335 -14.85 7.12 3.42
C PRO A 335 -14.49 6.15 4.55
N THR A 336 -13.38 6.39 5.25
CA THR A 336 -12.88 5.50 6.30
C THR A 336 -13.74 5.42 7.55
N GLU A 337 -14.67 6.35 7.75
CA GLU A 337 -15.58 6.29 8.90
C GLU A 337 -16.76 5.33 8.71
N ASN A 338 -17.12 5.02 7.47
CA ASN A 338 -18.25 4.15 7.14
C ASN A 338 -17.77 2.75 6.73
N MET A 339 -16.46 2.50 6.87
CA MET A 339 -15.85 1.26 6.43
C MET A 339 -16.39 0.09 7.27
N LYS A 340 -16.79 -0.98 6.59
CA LYS A 340 -17.22 -2.24 7.22
C LYS A 340 -16.09 -3.25 7.31
N ASP A 341 -15.01 -2.98 6.60
CA ASP A 341 -13.77 -3.74 6.54
C ASP A 341 -12.59 -2.78 6.37
N ALA A 342 -11.37 -3.32 6.34
CA ALA A 342 -10.16 -2.52 6.16
C ALA A 342 -9.82 -2.28 4.68
N LEU A 343 -10.64 -2.71 3.72
CA LEU A 343 -10.32 -2.62 2.29
C LEU A 343 -10.05 -1.19 1.82
N PRO A 344 -10.88 -0.18 2.18
CA PRO A 344 -10.60 1.22 1.83
C PRO A 344 -9.26 1.69 2.37
N LEU A 345 -8.90 1.30 3.59
CA LEU A 345 -7.64 1.67 4.20
C LEU A 345 -6.46 1.01 3.50
N LEU A 346 -6.56 -0.27 3.16
CA LEU A 346 -5.51 -1.00 2.44
C LEU A 346 -5.23 -0.36 1.08
N TYR A 347 -6.28 0.02 0.33
CA TYR A 347 -6.13 0.76 -0.93
C TYR A 347 -5.54 2.17 -0.71
N GLN A 348 -6.15 2.98 0.17
CA GLN A 348 -5.76 4.38 0.39
C GLN A 348 -4.34 4.51 0.97
N SER A 349 -3.90 3.55 1.77
CA SER A 349 -2.54 3.51 2.32
C SER A 349 -1.50 2.90 1.36
N GLY A 350 -1.92 2.35 0.22
CA GLY A 350 -1.05 1.85 -0.85
C GLY A 350 -0.62 0.39 -0.73
N TYR A 351 -1.29 -0.41 0.12
CA TYR A 351 -1.07 -1.86 0.19
C TYR A 351 -1.80 -2.61 -0.93
N LEU A 352 -2.87 -2.01 -1.44
CA LEU A 352 -3.59 -2.48 -2.62
C LEU A 352 -3.63 -1.39 -3.68
N THR A 353 -3.79 -1.80 -4.91
CA THR A 353 -3.95 -0.92 -6.07
C THR A 353 -4.82 -1.60 -7.13
N ILE A 354 -5.30 -0.82 -8.09
CA ILE A 354 -6.08 -1.33 -9.21
C ILE A 354 -5.13 -2.08 -10.16
N LYS A 355 -5.47 -3.32 -10.51
CA LYS A 355 -4.75 -4.13 -11.51
C LYS A 355 -5.54 -4.29 -12.79
N ASP A 356 -6.87 -4.30 -12.70
CA ASP A 356 -7.74 -4.37 -13.85
C ASP A 356 -9.09 -3.69 -13.55
N TYR A 357 -9.81 -3.35 -14.61
CA TYR A 357 -11.17 -2.83 -14.54
C TYR A 357 -12.01 -3.38 -15.70
N ASP A 358 -12.98 -4.21 -15.37
CA ASP A 358 -13.97 -4.70 -16.32
C ASP A 358 -15.07 -3.66 -16.51
N ARG A 359 -15.17 -3.11 -17.72
CA ARG A 359 -16.15 -2.08 -18.07
C ARG A 359 -17.59 -2.61 -18.15
N ASP A 360 -17.77 -3.90 -18.44
CA ASP A 360 -19.09 -4.52 -18.59
C ASP A 360 -19.70 -4.84 -17.24
N SER A 361 -18.92 -5.44 -16.32
CA SER A 361 -19.36 -5.75 -14.96
C SER A 361 -19.15 -4.59 -13.97
N GLN A 362 -18.38 -3.58 -14.35
CA GLN A 362 -17.94 -2.47 -13.49
C GLN A 362 -17.12 -2.91 -12.26
N LEU A 363 -16.50 -4.09 -12.34
CA LEU A 363 -15.65 -4.63 -11.28
C LEU A 363 -14.21 -4.16 -11.44
N TYR A 364 -13.61 -3.82 -10.31
CA TYR A 364 -12.18 -3.55 -10.18
C TYR A 364 -11.50 -4.80 -9.62
N THR A 365 -10.36 -5.16 -10.20
CA THR A 365 -9.46 -6.15 -9.61
C THR A 365 -8.40 -5.40 -8.81
N LEU A 366 -8.40 -5.59 -7.48
CA LEU A 366 -7.38 -5.04 -6.59
C LEU A 366 -6.36 -6.11 -6.21
N ALA A 367 -5.08 -5.73 -6.18
CA ALA A 367 -4.03 -6.60 -5.68
C ALA A 367 -2.87 -5.79 -5.09
N ILE A 368 -1.91 -6.51 -4.49
CA ILE A 368 -0.64 -5.95 -4.05
C ILE A 368 0.10 -5.33 -5.26
N PRO A 369 0.54 -4.06 -5.18
CA PRO A 369 1.15 -3.34 -6.31
C PRO A 369 2.43 -4.00 -6.85
N ASN A 370 3.39 -4.33 -5.98
CA ASN A 370 4.72 -4.81 -6.39
C ASN A 370 5.40 -5.68 -5.33
N GLN A 371 6.62 -6.12 -5.65
CA GLN A 371 7.43 -6.96 -4.79
C GLN A 371 7.79 -6.27 -3.46
N GLU A 372 8.10 -4.97 -3.46
CA GLU A 372 8.44 -4.24 -2.23
C GLU A 372 7.26 -4.26 -1.23
N VAL A 373 6.05 -3.96 -1.72
CA VAL A 373 4.83 -4.01 -0.91
C VAL A 373 4.55 -5.41 -0.40
N ARG A 374 4.68 -6.42 -1.26
CA ARG A 374 4.50 -7.83 -0.88
C ARG A 374 5.44 -8.25 0.23
N VAL A 375 6.72 -7.89 0.14
CA VAL A 375 7.72 -8.26 1.14
C VAL A 375 7.42 -7.57 2.46
N GLY A 376 7.19 -6.27 2.52
CA GLY A 376 6.93 -5.63 3.81
C GLY A 376 5.54 -5.92 4.38
N TYR A 377 4.57 -6.32 3.55
CA TYR A 377 3.33 -6.93 4.02
C TYR A 377 3.61 -8.26 4.77
N ILE A 378 4.41 -9.16 4.20
CA ILE A 378 4.79 -10.44 4.80
C ILE A 378 5.71 -10.28 6.02
N ASP A 379 6.74 -9.44 5.93
CA ASP A 379 7.79 -9.34 6.95
C ASP A 379 7.42 -8.33 8.05
N GLY A 380 6.61 -7.32 7.73
CA GLY A 380 6.26 -6.22 8.64
C GLY A 380 4.86 -6.33 9.22
N LEU A 381 3.84 -6.51 8.38
CA LEU A 381 2.44 -6.42 8.81
C LEU A 381 1.90 -7.75 9.36
N LEU A 382 2.16 -8.86 8.68
CA LEU A 382 1.68 -10.20 9.07
C LEU A 382 2.09 -10.63 10.48
N PRO A 383 3.36 -10.48 10.95
CA PRO A 383 3.75 -10.89 12.29
C PRO A 383 3.05 -10.04 13.37
N VAL A 384 2.98 -8.72 13.14
CA VAL A 384 2.34 -7.82 14.10
C VAL A 384 0.83 -8.07 14.14
N TYR A 385 0.18 -8.27 13.01
CA TYR A 385 -1.26 -8.55 12.95
C TYR A 385 -1.64 -9.84 13.68
N THR A 386 -0.92 -10.93 13.40
CA THR A 386 -1.21 -12.27 13.96
C THR A 386 -0.77 -12.43 15.42
N GLY A 387 0.02 -11.49 15.95
CA GLY A 387 0.61 -11.60 17.30
C GLY A 387 1.64 -12.73 17.41
N LEU A 388 1.96 -13.37 16.28
CA LEU A 388 3.02 -14.34 16.15
C LEU A 388 4.30 -13.55 15.90
N ALA A 389 5.31 -13.70 16.75
CA ALA A 389 6.62 -13.18 16.42
C ALA A 389 7.02 -13.75 15.04
N ALA A 390 7.75 -12.99 14.21
CA ALA A 390 8.26 -13.53 12.93
C ALA A 390 9.12 -14.80 13.10
N ARG A 391 9.52 -15.11 14.35
CA ARG A 391 10.21 -16.33 14.79
C ARG A 391 9.29 -17.48 15.22
N ASP A 392 7.98 -17.27 15.35
CA ASP A 392 7.06 -18.32 15.68
C ASP A 392 6.91 -19.24 14.47
N VAL A 393 7.21 -20.52 14.70
CA VAL A 393 7.35 -21.61 13.72
C VAL A 393 6.21 -21.67 12.69
N LYS A 394 5.02 -21.15 13.03
CA LYS A 394 3.82 -21.12 12.16
C LYS A 394 3.93 -20.18 10.96
N ALA A 395 4.45 -18.96 11.14
CA ALA A 395 4.61 -18.00 10.04
C ALA A 395 5.81 -18.36 9.14
N CYS A 396 6.89 -18.86 9.75
CA CYS A 396 8.05 -19.39 9.01
C CYS A 396 7.70 -20.64 8.20
N PHE A 397 6.93 -21.58 8.75
CA PHE A 397 6.48 -22.78 8.02
C PHE A 397 5.61 -22.40 6.82
N ALA A 398 4.55 -21.61 7.03
CA ALA A 398 3.64 -21.16 5.98
C ALA A 398 4.38 -20.56 4.79
N LEU A 399 5.30 -19.64 5.08
CA LEU A 399 6.11 -18.94 4.09
C LEU A 399 7.09 -19.87 3.36
N LYS A 400 7.81 -20.73 4.09
CA LYS A 400 8.78 -21.65 3.48
C LYS A 400 8.09 -22.73 2.64
N PHE A 401 6.99 -23.27 3.14
CA PHE A 401 6.13 -24.23 2.44
C PHE A 401 5.56 -23.62 1.15
N TRP A 402 4.99 -22.43 1.23
CA TRP A 402 4.46 -21.72 0.06
C TRP A 402 5.56 -21.35 -0.95
N ARG A 403 6.72 -20.86 -0.49
CA ARG A 403 7.87 -20.56 -1.36
C ARG A 403 8.36 -21.81 -2.09
N ALA A 404 8.45 -22.94 -1.40
CA ALA A 404 8.87 -24.21 -1.99
C ALA A 404 7.91 -24.66 -3.11
N LEU A 405 6.60 -24.62 -2.87
CA LEU A 405 5.59 -24.93 -3.90
C LEU A 405 5.65 -23.96 -5.09
N LYS A 406 5.86 -22.66 -4.84
CA LYS A 406 6.02 -21.64 -5.90
C LYS A 406 7.30 -21.82 -6.73
N GLN A 407 8.37 -22.33 -6.11
CA GLN A 407 9.62 -22.66 -6.81
C GLN A 407 9.57 -24.05 -7.48
N HIS A 408 8.40 -24.69 -7.46
CA HIS A 408 8.19 -26.05 -7.96
C HIS A 408 9.03 -27.12 -7.26
N ASP A 409 9.44 -26.86 -6.01
CA ASP A 409 10.18 -27.80 -5.18
C ASP A 409 9.22 -28.45 -4.17
N ALA A 410 8.46 -29.42 -4.65
CA ALA A 410 7.54 -30.19 -3.83
C ALA A 410 8.28 -30.99 -2.73
N ASN A 411 9.54 -31.38 -2.95
CA ASN A 411 10.34 -32.08 -1.94
C ASN A 411 10.66 -31.17 -0.75
N LEU A 412 11.08 -29.93 -1.02
CA LEU A 412 11.30 -28.94 0.02
C LEU A 412 10.01 -28.62 0.77
N ALA A 413 8.88 -28.51 0.07
CA ALA A 413 7.58 -28.30 0.71
C ALA A 413 7.24 -29.44 1.68
N MET A 414 7.38 -30.70 1.26
CA MET A 414 7.12 -31.86 2.13
C MET A 414 8.08 -31.91 3.33
N LYS A 415 9.33 -31.47 3.16
CA LYS A 415 10.31 -31.38 4.25
C LYS A 415 9.93 -30.31 5.30
N GLU A 416 9.44 -29.15 4.86
CA GLU A 416 8.93 -28.11 5.75
C GLU A 416 7.67 -28.61 6.50
N MET A 417 6.81 -29.37 5.83
CA MET A 417 5.61 -29.96 6.44
C MET A 417 5.94 -31.03 7.48
N GLN A 418 6.92 -31.90 7.19
CA GLN A 418 7.44 -32.86 8.16
C GLN A 418 7.99 -32.16 9.41
N ALA A 419 8.79 -31.10 9.22
CA ALA A 419 9.36 -30.33 10.32
C ALA A 419 8.26 -29.64 11.16
N TYR A 420 7.23 -29.10 10.51
CA TYR A 420 6.10 -28.48 11.18
C TYR A 420 5.31 -29.48 12.02
N LEU A 421 4.91 -30.62 11.44
CA LEU A 421 4.16 -31.66 12.17
C LEU A 421 4.94 -32.22 13.35
N ALA A 422 6.26 -32.42 13.20
CA ALA A 422 7.14 -32.86 14.28
C ALA A 422 7.28 -31.84 15.44
N SER A 423 6.96 -30.56 15.19
CA SER A 423 7.03 -29.50 16.21
C SER A 423 5.77 -29.40 17.08
N ILE A 424 4.69 -30.11 16.74
CA ILE A 424 3.41 -30.03 17.46
C ILE A 424 3.55 -30.74 18.83
N PRO A 425 3.33 -30.04 19.97
CA PRO A 425 3.48 -30.63 21.30
C PRO A 425 2.53 -31.81 21.54
N TYR A 426 3.02 -32.81 22.26
CA TYR A 426 2.23 -33.96 22.67
C TYR A 426 1.20 -33.60 23.75
N VAL A 427 -0.05 -34.06 23.59
CA VAL A 427 -1.10 -33.99 24.62
C VAL A 427 -1.31 -35.37 25.24
N GLU A 428 -1.21 -35.47 26.57
CA GLU A 428 -1.46 -36.71 27.32
C GLU A 428 -2.89 -37.23 27.10
N GLY A 429 -3.05 -38.56 26.94
CA GLY A 429 -4.34 -39.21 26.67
C GLY A 429 -4.72 -39.32 25.19
N PHE A 430 -4.03 -38.62 24.27
CA PHE A 430 -4.33 -38.68 22.83
C PHE A 430 -3.84 -39.98 22.15
N LYS A 431 -2.93 -40.75 22.77
CA LYS A 431 -2.47 -42.06 22.26
C LYS A 431 -3.59 -43.10 22.18
N GLN A 432 -4.52 -43.11 23.14
CA GLN A 432 -5.59 -44.11 23.20
C GLN A 432 -6.68 -43.91 22.14
N LYS A 433 -6.80 -42.71 21.54
CA LYS A 433 -7.82 -42.38 20.53
C LYS A 433 -7.40 -42.66 19.07
N LEU A 434 -6.11 -42.86 18.80
CA LEU A 434 -5.55 -43.07 17.45
C LEU A 434 -5.28 -44.55 17.10
N HIS A 435 -5.59 -45.49 17.99
CA HIS A 435 -5.32 -46.92 17.81
C HIS A 435 -6.31 -47.65 16.88
N GLU A 436 -7.37 -46.99 16.40
CA GLU A 436 -8.24 -47.54 15.36
C GLU A 436 -7.71 -47.09 13.99
N VAL A 437 -7.20 -48.03 13.21
CA VAL A 437 -6.45 -47.76 11.95
C VAL A 437 -7.21 -46.86 10.96
N ALA A 438 -8.53 -47.01 10.87
CA ALA A 438 -9.37 -46.20 9.99
C ALA A 438 -9.58 -44.74 10.47
N THR A 439 -9.33 -44.45 11.76
CA THR A 439 -9.39 -43.08 12.29
C THR A 439 -8.04 -42.35 12.19
N ALA A 440 -6.93 -43.07 11.96
CA ALA A 440 -5.60 -42.48 11.84
C ALA A 440 -5.34 -41.82 10.47
N GLU A 441 -5.68 -42.48 9.35
CA GLU A 441 -5.55 -41.88 8.01
C GLU A 441 -6.47 -40.66 7.85
N GLY A 442 -7.74 -40.79 8.27
CA GLY A 442 -8.68 -39.66 8.29
C GLY A 442 -8.24 -38.51 9.21
N PHE A 443 -7.50 -38.80 10.29
CA PHE A 443 -6.90 -37.77 11.13
C PHE A 443 -5.81 -36.97 10.40
N TYR A 444 -4.89 -37.64 9.69
CA TYR A 444 -3.86 -36.95 8.93
C TYR A 444 -4.42 -36.23 7.71
N GLU A 445 -5.40 -36.80 7.04
CA GLU A 445 -6.16 -36.13 5.98
C GLU A 445 -6.81 -34.85 6.50
N TYR A 446 -7.54 -34.92 7.62
CA TYR A 446 -8.16 -33.73 8.23
C TYR A 446 -7.12 -32.71 8.70
N THR A 447 -5.98 -33.18 9.24
CA THR A 447 -4.88 -32.31 9.65
C THR A 447 -4.25 -31.58 8.47
N MET A 448 -3.98 -32.31 7.38
CA MET A 448 -3.47 -31.75 6.12
C MET A 448 -4.48 -30.75 5.54
N TYR A 449 -5.76 -31.11 5.47
CA TYR A 449 -6.83 -30.21 5.03
C TYR A 449 -6.86 -28.91 5.83
N LEU A 450 -6.79 -28.98 7.17
CA LEU A 450 -6.73 -27.79 8.02
C LEU A 450 -5.48 -26.95 7.73
N ILE A 451 -4.32 -27.58 7.54
CA ILE A 451 -3.08 -26.89 7.20
C ILE A 451 -3.21 -26.17 5.85
N PHE A 452 -3.62 -26.87 4.79
CA PHE A 452 -3.79 -26.27 3.46
C PHE A 452 -4.86 -25.17 3.46
N SER A 453 -5.97 -25.39 4.18
CA SER A 453 -7.04 -24.38 4.33
C SER A 453 -6.55 -23.13 5.08
N MET A 454 -5.76 -23.29 6.16
CA MET A 454 -5.16 -22.16 6.89
C MET A 454 -4.14 -21.38 6.05
N LEU A 455 -3.51 -22.03 5.07
CA LEU A 455 -2.59 -21.42 4.12
C LEU A 455 -3.29 -20.85 2.88
N ASN A 456 -4.62 -20.83 2.88
CA ASN A 456 -5.48 -20.33 1.81
C ASN A 456 -5.26 -21.02 0.46
N PHE A 457 -4.84 -22.29 0.47
CA PHE A 457 -4.84 -23.09 -0.74
C PHE A 457 -6.26 -23.57 -1.04
N TYR A 458 -6.63 -23.57 -2.32
CA TYR A 458 -7.84 -24.27 -2.72
C TYR A 458 -7.59 -25.77 -2.58
N VAL A 459 -8.26 -26.42 -1.63
CA VAL A 459 -8.08 -27.82 -1.29
C VAL A 459 -9.43 -28.53 -1.21
N ARG A 460 -9.50 -29.75 -1.74
CA ARG A 460 -10.64 -30.65 -1.54
C ARG A 460 -10.12 -31.99 -1.06
N THR A 461 -10.74 -32.56 -0.04
CA THR A 461 -10.47 -33.94 0.36
C THR A 461 -11.51 -34.89 -0.20
N GLN A 462 -11.16 -36.17 -0.24
CA GLN A 462 -12.07 -37.25 -0.62
C GLN A 462 -12.70 -37.05 -2.00
N VAL A 463 -11.88 -36.60 -2.96
CA VAL A 463 -12.32 -36.26 -4.30
C VAL A 463 -12.66 -37.53 -5.07
N LYS A 464 -13.93 -37.69 -5.42
CA LYS A 464 -14.44 -38.85 -6.16
C LYS A 464 -14.11 -38.70 -7.64
N CYS A 465 -13.55 -39.75 -8.21
CA CYS A 465 -13.29 -39.87 -9.65
C CYS A 465 -13.69 -41.29 -10.13
N ALA A 466 -13.60 -41.54 -11.44
CA ALA A 466 -14.04 -42.81 -12.02
C ALA A 466 -13.31 -44.04 -11.45
N GLY A 467 -12.02 -43.88 -11.07
CA GLY A 467 -11.20 -44.97 -10.51
C GLY A 467 -11.32 -45.16 -9.00
N GLY A 468 -12.01 -44.26 -8.28
CA GLY A 468 -12.11 -44.31 -6.83
C GLY A 468 -12.19 -42.94 -6.18
N ARG A 469 -11.49 -42.77 -5.07
CA ARG A 469 -11.52 -41.57 -4.24
C ARG A 469 -10.10 -41.27 -3.80
N THR A 470 -9.57 -40.14 -4.25
CA THR A 470 -8.26 -39.66 -3.81
C THR A 470 -8.41 -38.88 -2.51
N ASP A 471 -7.41 -39.01 -1.64
CA ASP A 471 -7.48 -38.43 -0.30
C ASP A 471 -7.56 -36.90 -0.36
N MET A 472 -6.76 -36.26 -1.22
CA MET A 472 -6.74 -34.80 -1.28
C MET A 472 -6.19 -34.26 -2.61
N VAL A 473 -6.78 -33.16 -3.08
CA VAL A 473 -6.30 -32.40 -4.24
C VAL A 473 -6.16 -30.94 -3.85
N VAL A 474 -5.03 -30.33 -4.23
CA VAL A 474 -4.67 -28.95 -3.94
C VAL A 474 -4.37 -28.21 -5.24
N TRP A 475 -5.01 -27.05 -5.45
CA TRP A 475 -4.82 -26.25 -6.65
C TRP A 475 -3.95 -25.03 -6.39
N MET A 476 -3.01 -24.81 -7.29
CA MET A 476 -2.16 -23.64 -7.43
C MET A 476 -2.48 -22.89 -8.74
N PRO A 477 -2.00 -21.65 -8.92
CA PRO A 477 -2.14 -20.92 -10.18
C PRO A 477 -1.58 -21.69 -11.39
N ASP A 478 -0.48 -22.41 -11.20
CA ASP A 478 0.33 -23.07 -12.24
C ASP A 478 0.40 -24.60 -12.11
N ALA A 479 -0.11 -25.16 -11.01
CA ALA A 479 -0.04 -26.60 -10.72
C ALA A 479 -1.28 -27.14 -9.99
N VAL A 480 -1.48 -28.45 -10.08
CA VAL A 480 -2.47 -29.22 -9.31
C VAL A 480 -1.73 -30.38 -8.65
N TYR A 481 -1.83 -30.45 -7.33
CA TYR A 481 -1.21 -31.50 -6.53
C TYR A 481 -2.25 -32.53 -6.13
N VAL A 482 -2.00 -33.80 -6.45
CA VAL A 482 -2.86 -34.94 -6.10
C VAL A 482 -2.15 -35.76 -5.04
N PHE A 483 -2.76 -35.85 -3.86
CA PHE A 483 -2.19 -36.51 -2.69
C PHE A 483 -2.90 -37.83 -2.39
N GLU A 484 -2.11 -38.84 -2.04
CA GLU A 484 -2.58 -40.08 -1.45
C GLU A 484 -1.78 -40.36 -0.17
N LEU A 485 -2.49 -40.64 0.92
CA LEU A 485 -1.92 -40.73 2.27
C LEU A 485 -1.95 -42.18 2.76
N LYS A 486 -0.87 -42.63 3.38
CA LYS A 486 -0.78 -43.96 4.02
C LYS A 486 -0.26 -43.85 5.44
N VAL A 487 -0.96 -44.47 6.38
CA VAL A 487 -0.42 -44.73 7.72
C VAL A 487 0.17 -46.15 7.79
N ASN A 488 -0.48 -47.11 7.13
CA ASN A 488 0.03 -48.46 6.95
C ASN A 488 0.38 -48.70 5.48
N GLY A 489 1.66 -48.86 5.19
CA GLY A 489 2.18 -49.02 3.83
C GLY A 489 3.39 -48.12 3.56
N THR A 490 3.68 -47.88 2.29
CA THR A 490 4.81 -47.04 1.84
C THR A 490 4.34 -45.85 1.00
N ALA A 491 5.17 -44.81 0.95
CA ALA A 491 4.93 -43.67 0.06
C ALA A 491 4.91 -44.08 -1.43
N LYS A 492 5.63 -45.15 -1.79
CA LYS A 492 5.62 -45.73 -3.13
C LYS A 492 4.27 -46.37 -3.47
N GLU A 493 3.70 -47.16 -2.56
CA GLU A 493 2.36 -47.74 -2.73
C GLU A 493 1.29 -46.67 -2.88
N ALA A 494 1.42 -45.55 -2.15
CA ALA A 494 0.52 -44.40 -2.28
C ALA A 494 0.61 -43.78 -3.68
N LEU A 495 1.83 -43.62 -4.22
CA LEU A 495 2.04 -43.07 -5.56
C LEU A 495 1.54 -44.03 -6.66
N GLU A 496 1.82 -45.32 -6.53
CA GLU A 496 1.32 -46.38 -7.43
C GLU A 496 -0.22 -46.40 -7.44
N GLN A 497 -0.87 -46.18 -6.29
CA GLN A 497 -2.32 -46.09 -6.20
C GLN A 497 -2.88 -44.89 -7.00
N ILE A 498 -2.21 -43.73 -6.98
CA ILE A 498 -2.62 -42.56 -7.79
C ILE A 498 -2.58 -42.92 -9.29
N ASP A 499 -1.54 -43.64 -9.72
CA ASP A 499 -1.35 -44.05 -11.11
C ASP A 499 -2.34 -45.13 -11.55
N GLU A 500 -2.47 -46.22 -10.79
CA GLU A 500 -3.36 -47.33 -11.08
C GLU A 500 -4.83 -46.91 -11.15
N LYS A 501 -5.23 -46.00 -10.26
CA LYS A 501 -6.61 -45.48 -10.21
C LYS A 501 -6.85 -44.28 -11.10
N GLY A 502 -5.80 -43.73 -11.72
CA GLY A 502 -5.91 -42.60 -12.64
C GLY A 502 -6.39 -41.32 -11.97
N TYR A 503 -6.06 -41.10 -10.69
CA TYR A 503 -6.55 -39.95 -9.91
C TYR A 503 -6.07 -38.60 -10.48
N ALA A 504 -4.95 -38.60 -11.19
CA ALA A 504 -4.39 -37.42 -11.85
C ALA A 504 -5.05 -37.07 -13.20
N ILE A 505 -5.74 -38.02 -13.85
CA ILE A 505 -6.30 -37.87 -15.21
C ILE A 505 -7.23 -36.65 -15.35
N PRO A 506 -8.16 -36.36 -14.40
CA PRO A 506 -9.08 -35.22 -14.52
C PRO A 506 -8.37 -33.87 -14.68
N TYR A 507 -7.15 -33.74 -14.18
CA TYR A 507 -6.42 -32.47 -14.09
C TYR A 507 -5.44 -32.23 -15.25
N GLN A 508 -5.21 -33.25 -16.10
CA GLN A 508 -4.24 -33.17 -17.21
C GLN A 508 -4.63 -32.15 -18.30
N THR A 509 -5.91 -31.76 -18.35
CA THR A 509 -6.43 -30.79 -19.35
C THR A 509 -6.47 -29.35 -18.83
N GLU A 510 -6.11 -29.10 -17.56
CA GLU A 510 -6.26 -27.79 -16.93
C GLU A 510 -5.17 -26.76 -17.32
N ASN A 511 -4.34 -27.02 -18.34
CA ASN A 511 -3.16 -26.20 -18.70
C ASN A 511 -2.28 -25.84 -17.49
N LYS A 512 -2.19 -26.77 -16.53
CA LYS A 512 -1.41 -26.70 -15.30
C LYS A 512 -0.56 -27.95 -15.16
N ARG A 513 0.55 -27.84 -14.44
CA ARG A 513 1.37 -29.01 -14.09
C ARG A 513 0.62 -29.89 -13.11
N VAL A 514 0.55 -31.20 -13.34
CA VAL A 514 -0.04 -32.13 -12.39
C VAL A 514 1.08 -32.81 -11.63
N VAL A 515 1.07 -32.70 -10.31
CA VAL A 515 2.09 -33.26 -9.42
C VAL A 515 1.43 -34.29 -8.51
N LYS A 516 1.90 -35.53 -8.53
CA LYS A 516 1.40 -36.63 -7.71
C LYS A 516 2.29 -36.76 -6.49
N VAL A 517 1.68 -36.88 -5.31
CA VAL A 517 2.39 -36.92 -4.03
C VAL A 517 1.87 -38.06 -3.17
N GLY A 518 2.67 -39.12 -3.03
CA GLY A 518 2.42 -40.21 -2.11
C GLY A 518 3.08 -39.92 -0.76
N VAL A 519 2.33 -39.96 0.34
CA VAL A 519 2.84 -39.58 1.68
C VAL A 519 2.64 -40.73 2.68
N LYS A 520 3.73 -41.12 3.36
CA LYS A 520 3.69 -42.06 4.48
C LYS A 520 3.75 -41.32 5.82
N PHE A 521 2.76 -41.50 6.67
CA PHE A 521 2.76 -41.03 8.05
C PHE A 521 3.14 -42.14 9.01
N ASN A 522 3.83 -41.76 10.09
CA ASN A 522 4.15 -42.66 11.18
C ASN A 522 3.26 -42.35 12.39
N ALA A 523 2.41 -43.30 12.78
CA ALA A 523 1.45 -43.11 13.85
C ALA A 523 2.09 -42.85 15.24
N ASP A 524 3.29 -43.38 15.47
CA ASP A 524 4.01 -43.25 16.74
C ASP A 524 4.68 -41.88 16.89
N THR A 525 5.36 -41.43 15.83
CA THR A 525 6.06 -40.13 15.78
C THR A 525 5.16 -38.97 15.36
N ARG A 526 3.97 -39.26 14.82
CA ARG A 526 2.92 -38.30 14.42
C ARG A 526 3.38 -37.26 13.41
N THR A 527 4.34 -37.65 12.58
CA THR A 527 4.84 -36.84 11.48
C THR A 527 4.96 -37.71 10.23
N ILE A 528 5.34 -37.07 9.13
CA ILE A 528 5.62 -37.73 7.87
C ILE A 528 6.91 -38.55 8.04
N GLU A 529 6.86 -39.84 7.71
CA GLU A 529 8.01 -40.73 7.71
C GLU A 529 8.76 -40.66 6.38
N ASP A 530 8.02 -40.64 5.27
CA ASP A 530 8.54 -40.71 3.91
C ASP A 530 7.54 -40.10 2.91
N TRP A 531 8.02 -39.66 1.75
CA TRP A 531 7.17 -39.19 0.64
C TRP A 531 7.81 -39.46 -0.72
N GLN A 532 6.97 -39.65 -1.74
CA GLN A 532 7.41 -39.74 -3.13
C GLN A 532 6.60 -38.78 -4.00
N ILE A 533 7.28 -38.21 -4.99
CA ILE A 533 6.72 -37.22 -5.90
C ILE A 533 7.01 -37.66 -7.33
N SER A 534 6.00 -37.55 -8.19
CA SER A 534 6.14 -37.70 -9.64
C SER A 534 5.28 -36.67 -10.36
N GLU A 535 5.71 -36.22 -11.54
CA GLU A 535 4.91 -35.35 -12.42
C GLU A 535 4.28 -36.16 -13.55
#